data_AF-A0A9D2SCR5-F1
#
_entry.id   AF-A0A9D2SCR5-F1
#
_cell.length_a   1.000
_cell.length_b   1.000
_cell.length_c   1.000
_cell.angle_alpha   90.00
_cell.angle_beta   90.00
_cell.angle_gamma   90.00
#
_symmetry.space_group_name_H-M   'P 1'
#
loop_
_entity.id
_entity.type
_entity.pdbx_description
1 polymer ?
#
loop_
_entity_poly.entity_id
_entity_poly.type
_entity_poly.pdbx_seq_one_letter_code
_entity_poly.pdbx_strand_id
1 'polypeptide(L)'
;MNKEKITFGAQTLEYDSISEGGGLLKISVNDGDMAALETMFSCDQEDLEKITQKSADDQMQRVFKNYDIFRSIQKDKNVVLDEVTEETADIVTVTLQQESAVEIAIRKLQAGQGIQDGAINDLAGIISDMATETL
;
A
#
# COMPACT_ATOMS: atom_id res chain seq x y z
N MET A 1 -17.18 -2.76 20.86
CA MET A 1 -16.88 -3.96 20.06
C MET A 1 -15.45 -3.82 19.56
N ASN A 2 -14.68 -4.91 19.52
CA ASN A 2 -13.33 -4.85 18.96
C ASN A 2 -13.45 -4.74 17.43
N LYS A 3 -12.64 -3.87 16.82
CA LYS A 3 -12.68 -3.66 15.37
C LYS A 3 -11.83 -4.70 14.65
N GLU A 4 -12.23 -5.03 13.42
CA GLU A 4 -11.35 -5.73 12.50
C GLU A 4 -10.18 -4.82 12.10
N LYS A 5 -9.13 -5.43 11.55
CA LYS A 5 -7.92 -4.71 11.19
C LYS A 5 -7.31 -5.17 9.89
N ILE A 6 -6.59 -4.27 9.24
CA ILE A 6 -5.69 -4.59 8.15
C ILE A 6 -4.24 -4.39 8.59
N THR A 7 -3.34 -5.20 8.04
CA THR A 7 -1.89 -5.08 8.23
C THR A 7 -1.18 -5.08 6.89
N PHE A 8 -0.24 -4.16 6.72
CA PHE A 8 0.60 -4.00 5.52
C PHE A 8 1.93 -3.39 5.97
N GLY A 9 3.06 -3.92 5.48
CA GLY A 9 4.37 -3.59 6.04
C GLY A 9 4.42 -3.74 7.56
N ALA A 10 4.89 -2.68 8.23
CA ALA A 10 4.87 -2.55 9.69
C ALA A 10 3.58 -1.93 10.27
N GLN A 11 2.64 -1.51 9.41
CA GLN A 11 1.43 -0.79 9.80
C GLN A 11 0.30 -1.74 10.20
N THR A 12 -0.53 -1.29 11.14
CA THR A 12 -1.79 -1.94 11.51
C THR A 12 -2.86 -0.86 11.65
N LEU A 13 -3.99 -1.05 10.97
CA LEU A 13 -5.12 -0.13 10.98
C LEU A 13 -6.41 -0.86 11.34
N GLU A 14 -7.09 -0.39 12.38
CA GLU A 14 -8.50 -0.73 12.63
C GLU A 14 -9.41 0.10 11.72
N TYR A 15 -10.48 -0.51 11.22
CA TYR A 15 -11.39 0.14 10.27
C TYR A 15 -12.86 -0.15 10.61
N ASP A 16 -13.75 0.68 10.06
CA ASP A 16 -15.20 0.55 10.22
C ASP A 16 -15.85 -0.11 9.00
N SER A 17 -15.32 0.14 7.79
CA SER A 17 -15.75 -0.54 6.58
C SER A 17 -14.60 -0.79 5.62
N ILE A 18 -14.65 -1.92 4.91
CA ILE A 18 -13.74 -2.28 3.83
C ILE A 18 -14.53 -2.83 2.65
N SER A 19 -14.22 -2.37 1.44
CA SER A 19 -14.85 -2.86 0.22
C SER A 19 -13.85 -2.98 -0.93
N GLU A 20 -13.99 -4.05 -1.71
CA GLU A 20 -13.16 -4.34 -2.86
C GLU A 20 -14.05 -4.48 -4.10
N GLY A 21 -13.68 -3.81 -5.20
CA GLY A 21 -14.39 -3.95 -6.47
C GLY A 21 -13.85 -3.01 -7.55
N GLY A 22 -13.94 -3.43 -8.81
CA GLY A 22 -13.51 -2.61 -9.95
C GLY A 22 -12.03 -2.22 -9.93
N GLY A 23 -11.17 -3.06 -9.34
CA GLY A 23 -9.74 -2.75 -9.16
C GLY A 23 -9.47 -1.70 -8.09
N LEU A 24 -10.43 -1.39 -7.21
CA LEU A 24 -10.27 -0.47 -6.09
C LEU A 24 -10.48 -1.19 -4.76
N LEU A 25 -9.69 -0.82 -3.76
CA LEU A 25 -9.87 -1.17 -2.37
C LEU A 25 -10.15 0.11 -1.60
N LYS A 26 -11.29 0.16 -0.91
CA LYS A 26 -11.71 1.31 -0.10
C LYS A 26 -11.77 0.89 1.36
N ILE A 27 -11.09 1.66 2.21
CA ILE A 27 -11.01 1.44 3.65
C ILE A 27 -11.51 2.72 4.33
N SER A 28 -12.53 2.59 5.17
CA SER A 28 -13.18 3.72 5.83
C SER A 28 -13.04 3.63 7.35
N VAL A 29 -12.74 4.76 7.98
CA VAL A 29 -12.60 4.92 9.43
C VAL A 29 -13.50 6.05 9.90
N ASN A 30 -14.37 5.75 10.86
CA ASN A 30 -15.23 6.72 11.51
C ASN A 30 -14.39 7.59 12.45
N ASP A 31 -14.56 8.90 12.35
CA ASP A 31 -13.79 9.94 13.01
C ASP A 31 -12.27 9.78 12.82
N GLY A 32 -11.87 9.22 11.68
CA GLY A 32 -10.47 9.01 11.33
C GLY A 32 -9.70 10.33 11.22
N ASP A 33 -8.43 10.30 11.63
CA ASP A 33 -7.49 11.38 11.37
C ASP A 33 -6.93 11.24 9.94
N MET A 34 -7.36 12.16 9.07
CA MET A 34 -6.96 12.18 7.67
C MET A 34 -5.44 12.30 7.48
N ALA A 35 -4.76 13.13 8.29
CA ALA A 35 -3.32 13.33 8.16
C ALA A 35 -2.54 12.08 8.64
N ALA A 36 -3.02 11.44 9.71
CA ALA A 36 -2.43 10.20 10.20
C ALA A 36 -2.58 9.06 9.19
N LEU A 37 -3.76 8.93 8.57
CA LEU A 37 -4.01 7.94 7.53
C LEU A 37 -3.17 8.23 6.27
N GLU A 38 -3.11 9.47 5.81
CA GLU A 38 -2.25 9.85 4.69
C GLU A 38 -0.79 9.50 4.94
N THR A 39 -0.28 9.77 6.15
CA THR A 39 1.08 9.39 6.57
C THR A 39 1.25 7.87 6.57
N MET A 40 0.29 7.13 7.13
CA MET A 40 0.34 5.66 7.23
C MET A 40 0.39 4.99 5.85
N PHE A 41 -0.38 5.49 4.88
CA PHE A 41 -0.44 4.96 3.52
C PHE A 41 0.60 5.56 2.57
N SER A 42 1.43 6.50 3.04
CA SER A 42 2.64 6.97 2.35
C SER A 42 3.85 6.07 2.59
N CYS A 43 3.63 4.79 2.94
CA CYS A 43 4.67 3.78 3.11
C CYS A 43 5.27 3.34 1.77
N ASP A 44 6.30 2.49 1.83
CA ASP A 44 6.89 1.92 0.63
C ASP A 44 5.85 1.14 -0.19
N GLN A 45 5.93 1.25 -1.51
CA GLN A 45 4.98 0.60 -2.42
C GLN A 45 4.90 -0.92 -2.21
N GLU A 46 6.03 -1.55 -1.89
CA GLU A 46 6.13 -2.99 -1.61
C GLU A 46 5.30 -3.42 -0.38
N ASP A 47 5.13 -2.55 0.62
CA ASP A 47 4.32 -2.85 1.79
C ASP A 47 2.84 -3.02 1.43
N LEU A 48 2.37 -2.28 0.42
CA LEU A 48 0.99 -2.33 -0.07
C LEU A 48 0.76 -3.40 -1.16
N GLU A 49 1.82 -4.05 -1.67
CA GLU A 49 1.66 -5.23 -2.55
C GLU A 49 0.89 -6.36 -1.84
N LYS A 50 0.86 -6.36 -0.51
CA LYS A 50 0.13 -7.35 0.31
C LYS A 50 -0.52 -6.73 1.54
N ILE A 51 -1.83 -6.56 1.49
CA ILE A 51 -2.65 -6.08 2.61
C ILE A 51 -3.40 -7.28 3.19
N THR A 52 -3.22 -7.57 4.48
CA THR A 52 -3.87 -8.70 5.16
C THR A 52 -4.99 -8.20 6.05
N GLN A 53 -6.22 -8.64 5.79
CA GLN A 53 -7.36 -8.43 6.68
C GLN A 53 -7.38 -9.49 7.78
N LYS A 54 -7.55 -9.05 9.01
CA LYS A 54 -7.66 -9.90 10.20
C LYS A 54 -8.92 -9.56 10.98
N SER A 55 -9.47 -10.56 11.66
CA SER A 55 -10.53 -10.37 12.62
C SER A 55 -10.04 -9.56 13.82
N ALA A 56 -10.97 -9.14 14.67
CA ALA A 56 -10.67 -8.53 15.95
C ALA A 56 -9.73 -9.39 16.83
N ASP A 57 -9.81 -10.72 16.71
CA ASP A 57 -8.98 -11.70 17.43
C ASP A 57 -7.69 -12.11 16.67
N ASP A 58 -7.21 -11.26 15.77
CA ASP A 58 -6.00 -11.47 14.95
C ASP A 58 -6.04 -12.67 13.99
N GLN A 59 -7.20 -13.28 13.76
CA GLN A 59 -7.31 -14.38 12.82
C GLN A 59 -7.29 -13.84 11.39
N MET A 60 -6.42 -14.37 10.53
CA MET A 60 -6.39 -13.99 9.11
C MET A 60 -7.71 -14.37 8.43
N GLN A 61 -8.31 -13.41 7.72
CA GLN A 61 -9.55 -13.62 6.98
C GLN A 61 -9.33 -13.53 5.47
N ARG A 62 -8.58 -12.53 5.01
CA ARG A 62 -8.38 -12.26 3.59
C ARG A 62 -7.04 -11.60 3.33
N VAL A 63 -6.55 -11.74 2.10
CA VAL A 63 -5.36 -11.03 1.59
C VAL A 63 -5.73 -10.32 0.29
N PHE A 64 -5.53 -9.01 0.25
CA PHE A 64 -5.60 -8.19 -0.95
C PHE A 64 -4.19 -8.05 -1.53
N LYS A 65 -4.07 -8.24 -2.84
CA LYS A 65 -2.78 -8.23 -3.53
C LYS A 65 -2.69 -7.07 -4.51
N ASN A 66 -1.53 -6.43 -4.52
CA ASN A 66 -1.14 -5.38 -5.46
C ASN A 66 -2.06 -4.16 -5.42
N TYR A 67 -2.58 -3.79 -4.24
CA TYR A 67 -3.31 -2.52 -4.06
C TYR A 67 -2.31 -1.44 -3.63
N ASP A 68 -1.24 -1.30 -4.41
CA ASP A 68 -0.04 -0.55 -4.08
C ASP A 68 -0.01 0.86 -4.68
N ILE A 69 -1.06 1.25 -5.39
CA ILE A 69 -1.21 2.60 -5.93
C ILE A 69 -2.16 3.39 -5.03
N PHE A 70 -1.64 4.38 -4.30
CA PHE A 70 -2.47 5.32 -3.55
C PHE A 70 -3.26 6.20 -4.52
N ARG A 71 -4.60 6.12 -4.47
CA ARG A 71 -5.48 6.85 -5.39
C ARG A 71 -5.99 8.16 -4.80
N SER A 72 -6.52 8.10 -3.59
CA SER A 72 -7.08 9.27 -2.90
C SER A 72 -7.39 8.97 -1.44
N ILE A 73 -7.43 10.02 -0.64
CA ILE A 73 -8.04 10.04 0.69
C ILE A 73 -9.10 11.13 0.73
N GLN A 74 -10.29 10.82 1.25
CA GLN A 74 -11.44 11.72 1.28
C GLN A 74 -12.08 11.72 2.66
N LYS A 75 -12.63 12.87 3.07
CA LYS A 75 -13.34 13.03 4.34
C LYS A 75 -14.76 13.54 4.09
N ASP A 76 -15.74 12.70 4.38
CA ASP A 76 -17.16 13.03 4.34
C ASP A 76 -17.62 13.43 5.74
N LYS A 77 -18.18 14.63 5.90
CA LYS A 77 -18.52 15.18 7.21
C LYS A 77 -19.97 14.90 7.59
N ASN A 78 -20.21 14.66 8.88
CA ASN A 78 -21.55 14.45 9.45
C ASN A 78 -22.37 13.38 8.69
N VAL A 79 -21.74 12.26 8.35
CA VAL A 79 -22.44 11.13 7.73
C VAL A 79 -23.33 10.49 8.78
N VAL A 80 -24.62 10.32 8.47
CA VAL A 80 -25.58 9.64 9.34
C VAL A 80 -25.24 8.14 9.38
N LEU A 81 -24.91 7.63 10.56
CA LEU A 81 -24.60 6.22 10.80
C LEU A 81 -25.86 5.44 11.21
N ASP A 82 -26.76 6.09 11.95
CA ASP A 82 -28.02 5.51 12.42
C ASP A 82 -29.14 6.55 12.27
N GLU A 83 -30.15 6.23 11.46
CA GLU A 83 -31.27 7.12 11.18
C GLU A 83 -32.26 7.27 12.36
N VAL A 84 -32.22 6.36 13.34
CA VAL A 84 -33.13 6.35 14.50
C VAL A 84 -32.55 7.17 15.66
N THR A 85 -31.25 7.06 15.90
CA THR A 85 -30.56 7.80 16.98
C THR A 85 -30.01 9.15 16.50
N GLU A 86 -30.05 9.42 15.20
CA GLU A 86 -29.42 10.58 14.56
C GLU A 86 -27.91 10.65 14.82
N GLU A 87 -27.28 9.50 15.06
CA GLU A 87 -25.83 9.44 15.26
C GLU A 87 -25.11 9.75 13.94
N THR A 88 -24.17 10.70 14.01
CA THR A 88 -23.36 11.10 12.87
C THR A 88 -21.88 10.99 13.20
N ALA A 89 -21.06 10.65 12.20
CA ALA A 89 -19.60 10.71 12.30
C ALA A 89 -18.99 11.34 11.05
N ASP A 90 -17.77 11.84 11.18
CA ASP A 90 -16.97 12.16 10.01
C ASP A 90 -16.31 10.89 9.49
N ILE A 91 -16.51 10.50 8.23
CA ILE A 91 -15.92 9.28 7.67
C ILE A 91 -14.71 9.65 6.81
N VAL A 92 -13.54 9.08 7.14
CA VAL A 92 -12.35 9.18 6.28
C VAL A 92 -12.19 7.89 5.49
N THR A 93 -12.14 8.00 4.16
CA THR A 93 -11.99 6.86 3.25
C THR A 93 -10.68 6.96 2.48
N VAL A 94 -9.84 5.94 2.63
CA VAL A 94 -8.64 5.72 1.81
C VAL A 94 -9.01 4.82 0.64
N THR A 95 -8.63 5.21 -0.57
CA THR A 95 -8.81 4.41 -1.78
C THR A 95 -7.46 4.04 -2.36
N LEU A 96 -7.24 2.74 -2.53
CA LEU A 96 -6.09 2.16 -3.20
C LEU A 96 -6.54 1.54 -4.52
N GLN A 97 -5.68 1.62 -5.54
CA GLN A 97 -5.91 1.02 -6.85
C GLN A 97 -5.02 -0.21 -7.01
N GLN A 98 -5.60 -1.25 -7.61
CA GLN A 98 -4.88 -2.45 -7.95
C GLN A 98 -3.96 -2.20 -9.15
N GLU A 99 -2.66 -2.45 -8.99
CA GLU A 99 -1.71 -2.49 -10.09
C GLU A 99 -1.86 -3.77 -10.89
N SER A 100 -1.80 -3.67 -12.22
CA SER A 100 -1.93 -4.84 -13.08
C SER A 100 -0.69 -5.73 -13.01
N ALA A 101 -0.87 -7.04 -13.21
CA ALA A 101 0.25 -7.97 -13.25
C ALA A 101 1.31 -7.63 -14.31
N VAL A 102 0.90 -6.96 -15.40
CA VAL A 102 1.80 -6.52 -16.47
C VAL A 102 2.67 -5.35 -16.01
N GLU A 103 2.07 -4.34 -15.37
CA GLU A 103 2.80 -3.19 -14.83
C GLU A 103 3.81 -3.63 -13.77
N ILE A 104 3.41 -4.54 -12.86
CA ILE A 104 4.30 -5.10 -11.85
C ILE A 104 5.48 -5.84 -12.49
N ALA A 105 5.22 -6.63 -13.54
CA ALA A 105 6.27 -7.35 -14.25
C ALA A 105 7.26 -6.37 -14.90
N ILE A 106 6.77 -5.29 -15.54
CA ILE A 106 7.62 -4.26 -16.14
C ILE A 106 8.47 -3.58 -15.06
N ARG A 107 7.86 -3.16 -13.94
CA ARG A 107 8.57 -2.56 -12.81
C ARG A 107 9.68 -3.46 -12.28
N LYS A 108 9.39 -4.75 -12.05
CA LYS A 108 10.37 -5.72 -11.53
C LYS A 108 11.51 -5.99 -12.51
N LEU A 109 11.22 -6.03 -13.81
CA LEU A 109 12.25 -6.14 -14.84
C LEU A 109 13.17 -4.91 -14.86
N GLN A 110 12.60 -3.70 -14.80
CA GLN A 110 13.36 -2.44 -14.76
C GLN A 110 14.24 -2.35 -13.51
N ALA A 111 13.71 -2.71 -12.34
CA ALA A 111 14.48 -2.76 -11.09
C ALA A 111 15.65 -3.76 -11.17
N GLY A 112 15.42 -4.93 -11.77
CA GLY A 112 16.48 -5.94 -11.97
C GLY A 112 17.57 -5.52 -12.96
N GLN A 113 17.21 -4.79 -14.02
CA GLN A 113 18.17 -4.27 -15.01
C GLN A 113 19.08 -3.19 -14.42
N GLY A 114 18.56 -2.30 -13.58
CA GLY A 114 19.36 -1.26 -12.92
C GLY A 114 20.50 -1.82 -12.06
N ILE A 115 20.29 -2.96 -11.39
CA ILE A 115 21.34 -3.65 -10.62
C ILE A 115 22.39 -4.28 -11.54
N GLN A 116 21.96 -4.84 -12.67
CA GLN A 116 22.89 -5.48 -13.62
C GLN A 116 23.77 -4.46 -14.34
N ASP A 117 23.24 -3.30 -14.75
CA ASP A 117 24.04 -2.25 -15.39
C ASP A 117 25.08 -1.65 -14.44
N GLY A 118 24.74 -1.47 -13.15
CA GLY A 118 25.70 -1.02 -12.13
C GLY A 118 26.89 -1.98 -11.99
N ALA A 119 26.60 -3.29 -11.85
CA ALA A 119 27.64 -4.31 -11.75
C ALA A 119 28.51 -4.42 -13.03
N ILE A 120 27.93 -4.22 -14.22
CA ILE A 120 28.69 -4.20 -15.48
C ILE A 120 29.63 -3.01 -15.54
N ASN A 121 29.20 -1.82 -15.10
CA ASN A 121 30.05 -0.63 -15.06
C ASN A 121 31.23 -0.81 -14.09
N ASP A 122 31.01 -1.41 -12.93
CA ASP A 122 32.07 -1.72 -11.97
C ASP A 122 33.08 -2.74 -12.54
N LEU A 123 32.59 -3.78 -13.23
CA LEU A 123 33.45 -4.75 -13.93
C LEU A 123 34.25 -4.10 -15.08
N ALA A 124 33.64 -3.19 -15.85
CA ALA A 124 34.32 -2.44 -16.90
C ALA A 124 35.44 -1.55 -16.35
N GLY A 125 35.24 -0.97 -15.16
CA GLY A 125 36.28 -0.25 -14.43
C GLY A 125 37.47 -1.15 -14.06
N ILE A 126 37.21 -2.34 -13.50
CA ILE A 126 38.25 -3.31 -13.13
C ILE A 126 39.05 -3.79 -14.36
N ILE A 127 38.36 -4.10 -15.46
CA ILE A 127 39.02 -4.52 -16.71
C ILE A 127 39.88 -3.38 -17.28
N SER A 128 39.42 -2.13 -17.21
CA SER A 128 40.20 -0.98 -17.67
C SER A 128 41.46 -0.77 -16.85
N ASP A 129 41.39 -0.95 -15.52
CA ASP A 129 42.53 -0.84 -14.61
C ASP A 129 43.59 -1.91 -14.91
N MET A 130 43.17 -3.18 -15.08
CA MET A 130 44.04 -4.29 -15.49
C MET A 130 44.69 -4.09 -16.87
N ALA A 131 43.99 -3.43 -17.81
CA ALA A 131 44.52 -3.14 -19.14
C ALA A 131 45.59 -2.03 -19.12
N THR A 132 45.62 -1.17 -18.10
CA THR A 132 46.62 -0.10 -17.96
C THR A 132 47.90 -0.52 -17.27
N GLU A 133 47.92 -1.64 -16.52
CA GLU A 133 49.12 -2.13 -15.81
C GLU A 133 50.05 -3.02 -16.67
N THR A 134 49.77 -3.22 -17.96
CA THR A 134 50.57 -4.07 -18.87
C THR A 134 51.34 -3.30 -19.96
N LEU A 135 51.48 -1.98 -19.83
CA LEU A 135 52.28 -1.13 -20.73
C LEU A 135 53.52 -0.54 -20.04
#